data_AF-A0A378RMS1-F1
#
_entry.id   AF-A0A378RMS1-F1
#
_cell.length_a   1.000
_cell.length_b   1.000
_cell.length_c   1.000
_cell.angle_alpha   90.00
_cell.angle_beta   90.00
_cell.angle_gamma   90.00
#
_symmetry.space_group_name_H-M   'P 1'
#
loop_
_entity.id
_entity.type
_entity.pdbx_description
1 polymer ?
#
loop_
_entity_poly.entity_id
_entity_poly.type
_entity_poly.pdbx_seq_one_letter_code
_entity_poly.pdbx_strand_id
1 'polypeptide(L)'
;MKTVHLKLFFPRNWYHARKLKIYADNKKLAWIMHNQTIEIQVPKETQSLEWKLDYFKNTISLPNKKQPLYILLSMDVGRGTLQLYLKTLKRKCIQGKIVSQEEFENSTSTTIYQNDQEWLPQIQLDKSILFIGLLIGIISLVYAVFMQTEWRDIVFLLGGGTILSLLILIFEKNKIALGEYKNRMWASIGSFILTIFLIPTHDFAIQMLLIILTVGFILRFLLHIKKLQAK
;
A
#
# COMPACT_ATOMS: atom_id res chain seq x y z
N MET A 1 -10.98 36.73 -8.82
CA MET A 1 -10.79 35.28 -8.66
C MET A 1 -9.93 34.75 -9.80
N LYS A 2 -9.12 33.71 -9.57
CA LYS A 2 -8.47 32.87 -10.58
C LYS A 2 -9.07 31.47 -10.46
N THR A 3 -9.34 30.83 -11.58
CA THR A 3 -9.82 29.44 -11.62
C THR A 3 -8.64 28.47 -11.74
N VAL A 4 -8.60 27.49 -10.85
CA VAL A 4 -7.59 26.42 -10.85
C VAL A 4 -8.28 25.07 -10.92
N HIS A 5 -7.99 24.32 -11.97
CA HIS A 5 -8.42 22.93 -12.14
C HIS A 5 -7.34 22.01 -11.58
N LEU A 6 -7.76 21.08 -10.73
CA LEU A 6 -6.89 20.14 -10.04
C LEU A 6 -7.32 18.72 -10.35
N LYS A 7 -6.34 17.87 -10.66
CA LYS A 7 -6.53 16.43 -10.84
C LYS A 7 -5.51 15.69 -10.01
N LEU A 8 -5.95 14.71 -9.21
CA LEU A 8 -5.06 13.94 -8.34
C LEU A 8 -4.97 12.48 -8.77
N PHE A 9 -3.74 12.03 -8.99
CA PHE A 9 -3.44 10.64 -9.30
C PHE A 9 -2.48 10.05 -8.28
N PHE A 10 -2.87 8.95 -7.67
CA PHE A 10 -1.99 8.12 -6.86
C PHE A 10 -1.53 6.90 -7.65
N PRO A 11 -0.30 6.45 -7.42
CA PRO A 11 0.18 5.20 -7.99
C PRO A 11 -0.62 4.06 -7.36
N ARG A 12 -0.86 2.99 -8.13
CA ARG A 12 -1.27 1.70 -7.56
C ARG A 12 -2.58 1.64 -6.76
N ASN A 13 -3.52 2.58 -6.97
CA ASN A 13 -4.68 2.79 -6.09
C ASN A 13 -4.33 3.01 -4.61
N TRP A 14 -3.07 3.36 -4.33
CA TRP A 14 -2.64 3.74 -3.00
C TRP A 14 -3.40 4.98 -2.55
N TYR A 15 -3.74 5.03 -1.27
CA TYR A 15 -4.46 6.17 -0.69
C TYR A 15 -5.81 6.49 -1.37
N HIS A 16 -6.44 5.55 -2.10
CA HIS A 16 -7.71 5.78 -2.80
C HIS A 16 -8.83 6.28 -1.87
N ALA A 17 -8.84 5.84 -0.62
CA ALA A 17 -9.81 6.26 0.39
C ALA A 17 -9.40 7.56 1.13
N ARG A 18 -8.17 8.05 0.94
CA ARG A 18 -7.67 9.25 1.63
C ARG A 18 -7.99 10.51 0.84
N LYS A 19 -8.22 11.58 1.60
CA LYS A 19 -8.55 12.91 1.08
C LYS A 19 -7.33 13.82 1.20
N LEU A 20 -6.85 14.32 0.08
CA LEU A 20 -5.81 15.34 0.05
C LEU A 20 -6.44 16.70 0.33
N LYS A 21 -6.00 17.40 1.38
CA LYS A 21 -6.53 18.73 1.74
C LYS A 21 -5.76 19.80 0.98
N ILE A 22 -6.46 20.77 0.41
CA ILE A 22 -5.87 21.87 -0.37
C ILE A 22 -6.07 23.18 0.38
N TYR A 23 -5.02 23.99 0.43
CA TYR A 23 -4.96 25.26 1.14
C TYR A 23 -4.43 26.37 0.23
N ALA A 24 -4.90 27.58 0.46
CA ALA A 24 -4.28 28.82 -0.01
C ALA A 24 -4.19 29.77 1.19
N ASP A 25 -3.05 30.45 1.36
CA ASP A 25 -2.84 31.43 2.43
C ASP A 25 -3.26 30.89 3.82
N ASN A 26 -2.86 29.64 4.13
CA ASN A 26 -3.22 28.88 5.34
C ASN A 26 -4.73 28.59 5.56
N LYS A 27 -5.61 28.95 4.62
CA LYS A 27 -7.03 28.59 4.67
C LYS A 27 -7.32 27.36 3.82
N LYS A 28 -8.05 26.40 4.40
CA LYS A 28 -8.48 25.19 3.68
C LYS A 28 -9.54 25.59 2.64
N LEU A 29 -9.27 25.27 1.38
CA LEU A 29 -10.18 25.53 0.27
C LEU A 29 -11.05 24.32 -0.05
N ALA A 30 -10.42 23.15 -0.22
CA ALA A 30 -11.09 21.96 -0.72
C ALA A 30 -10.39 20.68 -0.26
N TRP A 31 -10.98 19.56 -0.64
CA TRP A 31 -10.33 18.25 -0.60
C TRP A 31 -10.49 17.58 -1.96
N ILE A 32 -9.50 16.77 -2.35
CA ILE A 32 -9.50 16.00 -3.59
C ILE A 32 -9.14 14.55 -3.29
N MET A 33 -9.83 13.62 -3.93
CA MET A 33 -9.57 12.17 -3.86
C MET A 33 -8.86 11.67 -5.10
N HIS A 34 -8.40 10.41 -5.05
CA HIS A 34 -7.80 9.75 -6.20
C HIS A 34 -8.76 9.73 -7.41
N ASN A 35 -8.24 10.04 -8.59
CA ASN A 35 -8.98 10.11 -9.87
C ASN A 35 -10.12 11.14 -9.87
N GLN A 36 -10.13 12.07 -8.92
CA GLN A 36 -11.08 13.16 -8.88
C GLN A 36 -10.49 14.38 -9.58
N THR A 37 -11.35 15.08 -10.31
CA THR A 37 -11.10 16.42 -10.83
C THR A 37 -11.94 17.41 -10.04
N ILE A 38 -11.33 18.49 -9.56
CA ILE A 38 -12.06 19.59 -8.90
C ILE A 38 -11.65 20.93 -9.50
N GLU A 39 -12.57 21.88 -9.43
CA GLU A 39 -12.32 23.27 -9.74
C GLU A 39 -12.35 24.08 -8.44
N ILE A 40 -11.35 24.91 -8.22
CA ILE A 40 -11.30 25.84 -7.09
C ILE A 40 -11.11 27.27 -7.58
N GLN A 41 -11.76 28.20 -6.90
CA GLN A 41 -11.56 29.63 -7.11
C GLN A 41 -10.65 30.18 -6.02
N VAL A 42 -9.57 30.84 -6.42
CA VAL A 42 -8.61 31.48 -5.51
C VAL A 42 -8.53 32.98 -5.75
N PRO A 43 -8.24 33.80 -4.73
CA PRO A 43 -7.97 35.23 -4.90
C PRO A 43 -6.85 35.49 -5.92
N LYS A 44 -6.93 36.61 -6.66
CA LYS A 44 -5.93 36.96 -7.68
C LYS A 44 -4.52 37.14 -7.10
N GLU A 45 -4.44 37.50 -5.83
CA GLU A 45 -3.19 37.77 -5.11
C GLU A 45 -2.53 36.50 -4.56
N THR A 46 -3.23 35.36 -4.59
CA THR A 46 -2.70 34.09 -4.09
C THR A 46 -1.44 33.71 -4.87
N GLN A 47 -0.31 33.64 -4.15
CA GLN A 47 1.00 33.35 -4.73
C GLN A 47 1.33 31.86 -4.72
N SER A 48 0.71 31.07 -3.84
CA SER A 48 0.99 29.64 -3.74
C SER A 48 -0.24 28.83 -3.32
N LEU A 49 -0.27 27.58 -3.78
CA LEU A 49 -1.19 26.55 -3.28
C LEU A 49 -0.40 25.54 -2.47
N GLU A 50 -0.95 25.15 -1.34
CA GLU A 50 -0.41 24.11 -0.49
C GLU A 50 -1.35 22.91 -0.46
N TRP A 51 -0.82 21.70 -0.37
CA TRP A 51 -1.62 20.50 -0.12
C TRP A 51 -1.01 19.64 0.97
N LYS A 52 -1.90 18.95 1.70
CA LYS A 52 -1.54 18.12 2.85
C LYS A 52 -2.21 16.74 2.78
N LEU A 53 -1.39 15.69 2.84
CA LEU A 53 -1.81 14.31 3.05
C LEU A 53 -1.21 13.84 4.38
N ASP A 54 -2.03 13.73 5.42
CA ASP A 54 -1.59 13.40 6.79
C ASP A 54 -0.46 14.31 7.30
N TYR A 55 0.79 13.84 7.34
CA TYR A 55 1.96 14.60 7.77
C TYR A 55 2.74 15.24 6.61
N PHE A 56 2.43 14.87 5.37
CA PHE A 56 3.12 15.37 4.18
C PHE A 56 2.50 16.70 3.75
N LYS A 57 3.33 17.73 3.61
CA LYS A 57 2.95 19.06 3.13
C LYS A 57 3.82 19.43 1.94
N ASN A 58 3.21 19.89 0.85
CA ASN A 58 3.94 20.44 -0.29
C ASN A 58 3.23 21.69 -0.83
N THR A 59 3.97 22.50 -1.57
CA THR A 59 3.54 23.82 -2.03
C THR A 59 3.99 24.04 -3.47
N ILE A 60 3.15 24.68 -4.28
CA ILE A 60 3.49 25.14 -5.63
C ILE A 60 3.22 26.63 -5.76
N SER A 61 4.14 27.34 -6.42
CA SER A 61 3.95 28.75 -6.73
C SER A 61 3.03 28.89 -7.95
N LEU A 62 2.04 29.77 -7.84
CA LEU A 62 1.10 30.08 -8.90
C LEU A 62 1.64 31.22 -9.78
N PRO A 63 1.69 31.06 -11.10
CA PRO A 63 2.07 32.16 -12.00
C PRO A 63 0.97 33.24 -12.00
N ASN A 64 1.37 34.51 -11.97
CA ASN A 64 0.43 35.62 -11.86
C ASN A 64 -0.41 35.88 -13.12
N LYS A 65 0.02 35.40 -14.29
CA LYS A 65 -0.50 35.85 -15.60
C LYS A 65 -1.27 34.81 -16.42
N LYS A 66 -1.27 33.52 -16.08
CA LYS A 66 -1.96 32.47 -16.86
C LYS A 66 -3.25 32.06 -16.16
N GLN A 67 -4.38 32.15 -16.86
CA GLN A 67 -5.70 31.65 -16.43
C GLN A 67 -6.43 31.10 -17.65
N PRO A 68 -7.21 30.01 -17.54
CA PRO A 68 -7.31 29.09 -16.39
C PRO A 68 -6.01 28.30 -16.14
N LEU A 69 -5.79 27.85 -14.89
CA LEU A 69 -4.63 27.03 -14.53
C LEU A 69 -5.02 25.58 -14.36
N TYR A 70 -4.26 24.68 -14.97
CA TYR A 70 -4.43 23.23 -14.84
C TYR A 70 -3.24 22.66 -14.07
N ILE A 71 -3.53 22.02 -12.94
CA ILE A 71 -2.51 21.44 -12.06
C ILE A 71 -2.77 19.95 -11.90
N LEU A 72 -1.78 19.16 -12.27
CA LEU A 72 -1.73 17.72 -12.01
C LEU A 72 -0.98 17.49 -10.70
N LEU A 73 -1.62 16.78 -9.78
CA LEU A 73 -1.01 16.31 -8.55
C LEU A 73 -0.72 14.81 -8.69
N SER A 74 0.55 14.44 -8.54
CA SER A 74 1.01 13.05 -8.62
C SER A 74 2.11 12.78 -7.59
N MET A 75 2.30 11.53 -7.22
CA MET A 75 3.40 11.10 -6.36
C MET A 75 4.64 10.79 -7.18
N ASP A 76 5.78 11.31 -6.76
CA ASP A 76 7.06 10.84 -7.29
C ASP A 76 7.44 9.53 -6.60
N VAL A 77 7.23 8.44 -7.33
CA VAL A 77 7.53 7.08 -6.86
C VAL A 77 8.87 6.52 -7.34
N GLY A 78 9.61 7.26 -8.17
CA GLY A 78 10.88 6.79 -8.73
C GLY A 78 10.73 5.57 -9.67
N ARG A 79 11.88 4.98 -10.06
CA ARG A 79 11.92 3.77 -10.90
C ARG A 79 12.44 2.61 -10.04
N GLY A 80 11.55 1.72 -9.63
CA GLY A 80 11.87 0.51 -8.86
C GLY A 80 11.06 0.33 -7.58
N THR A 81 10.84 -0.92 -7.17
CA THR A 81 9.99 -1.29 -6.02
C THR A 81 10.49 -0.74 -4.69
N LEU A 82 11.81 -0.73 -4.45
CA LEU A 82 12.40 -0.21 -3.22
C LEU A 82 12.31 1.33 -3.14
N GLN A 83 12.53 2.01 -4.28
CA GLN A 83 12.42 3.46 -4.36
C GLN A 83 10.98 3.93 -4.12
N LEU A 84 9.99 3.14 -4.54
CA LEU A 84 8.56 3.38 -4.31
C LEU A 84 8.26 3.59 -2.81
N TYR A 85 8.77 2.69 -1.95
CA TYR A 85 8.57 2.75 -0.50
C TYR A 85 9.43 3.82 0.16
N LEU A 86 10.68 3.99 -0.27
CA LEU A 86 11.57 5.01 0.30
C LEU A 86 11.12 6.44 -0.04
N LYS A 87 10.60 6.66 -1.26
CA LYS A 87 10.12 7.98 -1.68
C LYS A 87 8.74 8.33 -1.12
N THR A 88 7.85 7.36 -0.89
CA THR A 88 6.58 7.60 -0.21
C THR A 88 6.75 8.14 1.21
N LEU A 89 7.83 7.76 1.88
CA LEU A 89 8.19 8.25 3.21
C LEU A 89 8.83 9.66 3.19
N LYS A 90 9.22 10.20 2.03
CA LYS A 90 9.82 11.54 1.95
C LYS A 90 8.76 12.63 2.08
N ARG A 91 9.13 13.73 2.77
CA ARG A 91 8.25 14.91 3.00
C ARG A 91 7.60 15.48 1.74
N LYS A 92 8.22 15.33 0.56
CA LYS A 92 7.77 15.85 -0.75
C LYS A 92 7.25 14.73 -1.67
N CYS A 93 6.47 13.80 -1.14
CA CYS A 93 6.00 12.64 -1.92
C CYS A 93 4.99 13.02 -3.01
N ILE A 94 4.10 13.98 -2.78
CA ILE A 94 3.13 14.48 -3.77
C ILE A 94 3.64 15.77 -4.39
N GLN A 95 3.91 15.75 -5.69
CA GLN A 95 4.37 16.88 -6.50
C GLN A 95 3.21 17.43 -7.33
N GLY A 96 3.26 18.73 -7.61
CA GLY A 96 2.32 19.38 -8.51
C GLY A 96 3.05 19.84 -9.77
N LYS A 97 2.45 19.60 -10.93
CA LYS A 97 2.92 20.09 -12.23
C LYS A 97 1.82 20.95 -12.85
N ILE A 98 2.18 22.17 -13.25
CA ILE A 98 1.31 23.02 -14.06
C ILE A 98 1.40 22.54 -15.51
N VAL A 99 0.26 22.27 -16.13
CA VAL A 99 0.16 21.66 -17.46
C VAL A 99 -0.77 22.46 -18.38
N SER A 100 -0.76 22.12 -19.67
CA SER A 100 -1.76 22.62 -20.61
C SER A 100 -3.12 21.94 -20.38
N GLN A 101 -4.19 22.54 -20.92
CA GLN A 101 -5.53 21.94 -20.88
C GLN A 101 -5.55 20.55 -21.55
N GLU A 102 -4.92 20.42 -22.71
CA GLU A 102 -4.85 19.16 -23.45
C GLU A 102 -4.13 18.05 -22.65
N GLU A 103 -3.00 18.38 -22.01
CA GLU A 103 -2.30 17.44 -21.14
C GLU A 103 -3.16 17.08 -19.91
N PHE A 104 -3.93 18.00 -19.37
CA PHE A 104 -4.81 17.77 -18.22
C PHE A 104 -6.00 16.83 -18.53
N GLU A 105 -6.62 17.01 -19.70
CA GLU A 105 -7.74 16.18 -20.16
C GLU A 105 -7.27 14.76 -20.49
N ASN A 106 -6.16 14.63 -21.22
CA ASN A 106 -5.58 13.34 -21.62
C ASN A 106 -4.85 12.61 -20.48
N SER A 107 -4.57 13.29 -19.37
CA SER A 107 -3.94 12.67 -18.21
C SER A 107 -4.86 11.65 -17.55
N THR A 108 -4.43 10.40 -17.50
CA THR A 108 -5.04 9.31 -16.74
C THR A 108 -3.99 8.73 -15.78
N SER A 109 -4.43 7.94 -14.80
CA SER A 109 -3.50 7.27 -13.88
C SER A 109 -2.49 6.40 -14.63
N THR A 110 -2.87 5.86 -15.79
CA THR A 110 -2.05 5.00 -16.65
C THR A 110 -1.04 5.77 -17.50
N THR A 111 -1.31 7.03 -17.84
CA THR A 111 -0.32 7.87 -18.57
C THR A 111 0.71 8.46 -17.62
N ILE A 112 0.32 8.78 -16.39
CA ILE A 112 1.21 9.35 -15.37
C ILE A 112 2.06 8.28 -14.69
N TYR A 113 1.46 7.14 -14.38
CA TYR A 113 2.17 5.96 -13.91
C TYR A 113 2.07 4.92 -15.01
N GLN A 114 3.21 4.58 -15.62
CA GLN A 114 3.35 3.34 -16.37
C GLN A 114 3.16 2.19 -15.38
N ASN A 115 1.90 1.90 -15.11
CA ASN A 115 1.48 1.04 -14.03
C ASN A 115 1.31 -0.35 -14.64
N ASP A 116 2.41 -1.09 -14.73
CA ASP A 116 2.41 -2.54 -14.97
C ASP A 116 1.84 -3.26 -13.73
N GLN A 117 0.62 -2.88 -13.34
CA GLN A 117 -0.08 -3.49 -12.23
C GLN A 117 -0.88 -4.66 -12.74
N GLU A 118 -0.24 -5.83 -12.69
CA GLU A 118 -0.94 -7.10 -12.74
C GLU A 118 -1.80 -7.23 -11.48
N TRP A 119 -3.11 -7.09 -11.66
CA TRP A 119 -4.08 -7.50 -10.66
C TRP A 119 -4.14 -9.02 -10.63
N LEU A 120 -4.37 -9.60 -9.44
CA LEU A 120 -4.68 -11.03 -9.38
C LEU A 120 -5.96 -11.28 -10.19
N PRO A 121 -5.95 -12.23 -11.16
CA PRO A 121 -7.16 -12.60 -11.85
C PRO A 121 -8.22 -13.03 -10.83
N GLN A 122 -9.46 -12.56 -11.00
CA GLN A 122 -10.63 -12.67 -10.09
C GLN A 122 -10.89 -14.05 -9.45
N ILE A 123 -10.24 -15.12 -9.92
CA ILE A 123 -10.55 -16.53 -9.65
C ILE A 123 -9.45 -17.23 -8.82
N GLN A 124 -8.32 -16.58 -8.50
CA GLN A 124 -7.08 -17.32 -8.18
C GLN A 124 -6.54 -17.23 -6.74
N LEU A 125 -7.22 -16.69 -5.73
CA LEU A 125 -6.70 -16.82 -4.35
C LEU A 125 -6.76 -18.29 -3.89
N ASP A 126 -5.61 -18.95 -3.73
CA ASP A 126 -5.55 -20.32 -3.19
C ASP A 126 -5.85 -20.29 -1.69
N LYS A 127 -7.15 -20.40 -1.38
CA LYS A 127 -7.68 -20.43 -0.02
C LYS A 127 -6.97 -21.46 0.85
N SER A 128 -6.55 -22.58 0.27
CA SER A 128 -5.86 -23.64 1.00
C SER A 128 -4.51 -23.17 1.56
N ILE A 129 -3.77 -22.33 0.81
CA ILE A 129 -2.52 -21.75 1.30
C ILE A 129 -2.83 -20.83 2.48
N LEU A 130 -3.85 -19.99 2.36
CA LEU A 130 -4.26 -19.09 3.44
C LEU A 130 -4.68 -19.86 4.69
N PHE A 131 -5.41 -20.98 4.54
CA PHE A 131 -5.79 -21.84 5.66
C PHE A 131 -4.58 -22.48 6.34
N ILE A 132 -3.57 -22.95 5.58
CA ILE A 132 -2.32 -23.45 6.17
C ILE A 132 -1.63 -22.32 6.95
N GLY A 133 -1.55 -21.11 6.39
CA GLY A 133 -0.96 -19.96 7.07
C GLY A 133 -1.71 -19.56 8.34
N LEU A 134 -3.05 -19.59 8.32
CA LEU A 134 -3.89 -19.37 9.49
C LEU A 134 -3.63 -20.44 10.55
N LEU A 135 -3.53 -21.71 10.17
CA LEU A 135 -3.26 -22.81 11.07
C LEU A 135 -1.90 -22.62 11.78
N ILE A 136 -0.84 -22.26 11.04
CA ILE A 136 0.47 -21.96 11.61
C ILE A 136 0.35 -20.79 12.61
N GLY A 137 -0.34 -19.72 12.23
CA GLY A 137 -0.58 -18.57 13.10
C GLY A 137 -1.33 -18.94 14.39
N ILE A 138 -2.37 -19.78 14.29
CA ILE A 138 -3.16 -20.25 15.43
C ILE A 138 -2.30 -21.11 16.36
N ILE A 139 -1.55 -22.08 15.82
CA ILE A 139 -0.64 -22.92 16.62
C ILE A 139 0.38 -22.04 17.35
N SER A 140 0.95 -21.06 16.66
CA SER A 140 1.91 -20.10 17.24
C SER A 140 1.29 -19.26 18.35
N LEU A 141 0.06 -18.78 18.16
CA LEU A 141 -0.67 -17.98 19.14
C LEU A 141 -1.06 -18.82 20.36
N VAL A 142 -1.58 -20.03 20.16
CA VAL A 142 -1.89 -20.98 21.24
C VAL A 142 -0.62 -21.30 22.02
N TYR A 143 0.48 -21.60 21.32
CA TYR A 143 1.77 -21.85 21.96
C TYR A 143 2.20 -20.67 22.84
N ALA A 144 2.13 -19.44 22.32
CA ALA A 144 2.46 -18.26 23.11
C ALA A 144 1.51 -18.02 24.30
N VAL A 145 0.24 -18.40 24.22
CA VAL A 145 -0.68 -18.23 25.35
C VAL A 145 -0.40 -19.25 26.46
N PHE A 146 -0.09 -20.49 26.10
CA PHE A 146 0.00 -21.60 27.06
C PHE A 146 1.43 -21.89 27.55
N MET A 147 2.45 -21.62 26.74
CA MET A 147 3.85 -21.89 27.13
C MET A 147 4.52 -20.62 27.65
N GLN A 148 5.06 -20.70 28.86
CA GLN A 148 5.82 -19.62 29.48
C GLN A 148 7.26 -19.62 28.96
N THR A 149 7.47 -19.09 27.76
CA THR A 149 8.80 -18.89 27.18
C THR A 149 9.26 -17.44 27.31
N GLU A 150 10.57 -17.21 27.23
CA GLU A 150 11.17 -15.87 27.26
C GLU A 150 10.66 -14.99 26.10
N TRP A 151 10.39 -15.60 24.95
CA TRP A 151 9.98 -14.93 23.72
C TRP A 151 8.48 -14.91 23.47
N ARG A 152 7.69 -15.23 24.50
CA ARG A 152 6.24 -15.40 24.42
C ARG A 152 5.53 -14.24 23.71
N ASP A 153 5.82 -13.02 24.14
CA ASP A 153 5.11 -11.83 23.63
C ASP A 153 5.45 -11.57 22.15
N ILE A 154 6.66 -11.91 21.72
CA ILE A 154 7.08 -11.84 20.31
C ILE A 154 6.38 -12.92 19.49
N VAL A 155 6.36 -14.17 19.97
CA VAL A 155 5.66 -15.27 19.28
C VAL A 155 4.15 -14.98 19.17
N PHE A 156 3.55 -14.40 20.22
CA PHE A 156 2.16 -13.95 20.19
C PHE A 156 1.93 -12.90 19.11
N LEU A 157 2.80 -11.89 19.04
CA LEU A 157 2.69 -10.81 18.05
C LEU A 157 2.88 -11.32 16.62
N LEU A 158 3.83 -12.22 16.38
CA LEU A 158 4.06 -12.83 15.08
C LEU A 158 2.87 -13.71 14.67
N GLY A 159 2.39 -14.57 15.56
CA GLY A 159 1.22 -15.43 15.32
C GLY A 159 -0.04 -14.61 15.04
N GLY A 160 -0.40 -13.70 15.94
CA GLY A 160 -1.58 -12.85 15.84
C GLY A 160 -1.54 -11.89 14.65
N GLY A 161 -0.38 -11.27 14.39
CA GLY A 161 -0.18 -10.40 13.23
C GLY A 161 -0.35 -11.14 11.91
N THR A 162 0.13 -12.39 11.84
CA THR A 162 -0.03 -13.23 10.64
C THR A 162 -1.47 -13.64 10.44
N ILE A 163 -2.18 -14.03 11.51
CA ILE A 163 -3.62 -14.33 11.45
C ILE A 163 -4.39 -13.14 10.89
N LEU A 164 -4.19 -11.94 11.46
CA LEU A 164 -4.89 -10.74 11.04
C LEU A 164 -4.59 -10.40 9.56
N SER A 165 -3.32 -10.46 9.17
CA SER A 165 -2.90 -10.20 7.78
C SER A 165 -3.55 -11.15 6.78
N LEU A 166 -3.65 -12.45 7.09
CA LEU A 166 -4.26 -13.46 6.23
C LEU A 166 -5.78 -13.38 6.23
N LEU A 167 -6.42 -13.04 7.36
CA LEU A 167 -7.86 -12.79 7.41
C LEU A 167 -8.25 -11.61 6.53
N ILE A 168 -7.46 -10.52 6.55
CA ILE A 168 -7.69 -9.38 5.64
C ILE A 168 -7.68 -9.86 4.18
N LEU A 169 -6.73 -10.71 3.78
CA LEU A 169 -6.69 -11.26 2.42
C LEU A 169 -7.94 -12.10 2.08
N ILE A 170 -8.47 -12.85 3.04
CA ILE A 170 -9.69 -13.65 2.85
C ILE A 170 -10.92 -12.74 2.73
N PHE A 171 -11.01 -11.69 3.54
CA PHE A 171 -12.15 -10.77 3.55
C PHE A 171 -12.15 -9.78 2.40
N GLU A 172 -10.98 -9.38 1.89
CA GLU A 172 -10.85 -8.44 0.77
C GLU A 172 -11.21 -9.03 -0.60
N LYS A 173 -11.71 -10.29 -0.64
CA LYS A 173 -12.42 -10.96 -1.76
C LYS A 173 -12.20 -10.29 -3.13
N ASN A 174 -10.94 -10.31 -3.60
CA ASN A 174 -10.56 -9.95 -4.98
C ASN A 174 -10.22 -8.48 -5.30
N LYS A 175 -9.95 -7.62 -4.30
CA LYS A 175 -9.43 -6.24 -4.53
C LYS A 175 -7.93 -6.09 -4.26
N ILE A 176 -7.18 -7.19 -4.26
CA ILE A 176 -5.78 -7.19 -3.83
C ILE A 176 -4.85 -7.19 -5.04
N ALA A 177 -3.90 -6.25 -5.05
CA ALA A 177 -2.85 -6.22 -6.08
C ALA A 177 -1.89 -7.41 -5.90
N LEU A 178 -1.39 -8.01 -7.00
CA LEU A 178 -0.48 -9.17 -6.92
C LEU A 178 0.77 -8.89 -6.08
N GLY A 179 1.30 -7.66 -6.17
CA GLY A 179 2.43 -7.23 -5.34
C GLY A 179 2.10 -7.19 -3.85
N GLU A 180 0.91 -6.76 -3.46
CA GLU A 180 0.48 -6.71 -2.06
C GLU A 180 0.25 -8.12 -1.51
N TYR A 181 -0.35 -9.00 -2.31
CA TYR A 181 -0.45 -10.42 -1.98
C TYR A 181 0.94 -11.05 -1.76
N LYS A 182 1.85 -10.92 -2.73
CA LYS A 182 3.23 -11.44 -2.62
C LYS A 182 3.93 -10.93 -1.35
N ASN A 183 3.82 -9.63 -1.07
CA ASN A 183 4.44 -9.03 0.12
C ASN A 183 3.88 -9.58 1.43
N ARG A 184 2.55 -9.72 1.53
CA ARG A 184 1.90 -10.30 2.73
C ARG A 184 2.28 -11.76 2.93
N MET A 185 2.39 -12.53 1.84
CA MET A 185 2.83 -13.93 1.90
C MET A 185 4.29 -14.05 2.35
N TRP A 186 5.21 -13.25 1.80
CA TRP A 186 6.60 -13.22 2.24
C TRP A 186 6.78 -12.75 3.69
N ALA A 187 6.02 -11.73 4.12
CA ALA A 187 6.02 -11.29 5.52
C ALA A 187 5.53 -12.41 6.47
N SER A 188 4.53 -13.19 6.05
CA SER A 188 4.04 -14.35 6.78
C SER A 188 5.11 -15.43 6.88
N ILE A 189 5.80 -15.74 5.78
CA ILE A 189 6.92 -16.70 5.76
C ILE A 189 8.03 -16.28 6.74
N GLY A 190 8.45 -15.00 6.69
CA GLY A 190 9.44 -14.47 7.62
C GLY A 190 8.99 -14.60 9.09
N SER A 191 7.71 -14.33 9.36
CA SER A 191 7.12 -14.47 10.70
C SER A 191 7.10 -15.91 11.18
N PHE A 192 6.79 -16.88 10.31
CA PHE A 192 6.80 -18.30 10.64
C PHE A 192 8.20 -18.82 10.93
N ILE A 193 9.17 -18.47 10.09
CA ILE A 193 10.58 -18.85 10.29
C ILE A 193 11.09 -18.28 11.61
N LEU A 194 10.84 -17.00 11.87
CA LEU A 194 11.24 -16.37 13.12
C LEU A 194 10.57 -17.02 14.34
N THR A 195 9.28 -17.35 14.22
CA THR A 195 8.55 -18.07 15.27
C THR A 195 9.19 -19.43 15.58
N ILE A 196 9.58 -20.20 14.56
CA ILE A 196 10.25 -21.49 14.73
C ILE A 196 11.58 -21.34 15.49
N PHE A 197 12.34 -20.27 15.23
CA PHE A 197 13.60 -20.01 15.93
C PHE A 197 13.43 -19.55 17.38
N LEU A 198 12.32 -18.88 17.69
CA LEU A 198 12.03 -18.37 19.03
C LEU A 198 11.43 -19.44 19.96
N ILE A 199 10.95 -20.55 19.40
CA ILE A 199 10.49 -21.70 20.16
C ILE A 199 11.72 -22.45 20.71
N PRO A 200 11.81 -22.65 22.04
CA PRO A 200 12.88 -23.42 22.66
C PRO A 200 13.01 -24.83 22.08
N THR A 201 14.24 -25.34 22.00
CA THR A 201 14.56 -26.66 21.42
C THR A 201 13.99 -27.84 22.20
N HIS A 202 13.61 -27.66 23.48
CA HIS A 202 12.96 -28.70 24.26
C HIS A 202 11.52 -28.97 23.79
N ASP A 203 10.86 -27.98 23.17
CA ASP A 203 9.53 -28.11 22.57
C ASP A 203 9.59 -28.62 21.11
N PHE A 204 10.44 -29.62 20.89
CA PHE A 204 10.80 -30.14 19.57
C PHE A 204 9.59 -30.55 18.72
N ALA A 205 8.57 -31.16 19.33
CA ALA A 205 7.38 -31.62 18.60
C ALA A 205 6.62 -30.46 17.93
N ILE A 206 6.44 -29.34 18.64
CA ILE A 206 5.76 -28.16 18.12
C ILE A 206 6.64 -27.46 17.09
N GLN A 207 7.94 -27.37 17.36
CA GLN A 207 8.91 -26.82 16.42
C GLN A 207 8.90 -27.58 15.09
N MET A 208 8.93 -28.92 15.12
CA MET A 208 8.87 -29.78 13.93
C MET A 208 7.54 -29.65 13.19
N LEU A 209 6.42 -29.61 13.91
CA LEU A 209 5.11 -29.40 13.30
C LEU A 209 5.06 -28.07 12.52
N LEU A 210 5.54 -26.99 13.13
CA LEU A 210 5.60 -25.67 12.50
C LEU A 210 6.55 -25.67 11.30
N ILE A 211 7.69 -26.37 11.37
CA ILE A 211 8.61 -26.53 10.23
C ILE A 211 7.90 -27.19 9.05
N ILE A 212 7.25 -28.33 9.27
CA ILE A 212 6.55 -29.09 8.20
C ILE A 212 5.46 -28.23 7.56
N LEU A 213 4.65 -27.56 8.37
CA LEU A 213 3.59 -26.69 7.87
C LEU A 213 4.16 -25.48 7.11
N THR A 214 5.24 -24.89 7.60
CA THR A 214 5.90 -23.73 6.97
C THR A 214 6.51 -24.11 5.62
N VAL A 215 7.18 -25.27 5.54
CA VAL A 215 7.70 -25.79 4.26
C VAL A 215 6.55 -26.04 3.29
N GLY A 216 5.47 -26.68 3.74
CA GLY A 216 4.27 -26.90 2.92
C GLY A 216 3.64 -25.60 2.42
N PHE A 217 3.57 -24.58 3.27
CA PHE A 217 3.09 -23.24 2.93
C PHE A 217 3.96 -22.58 1.86
N ILE A 218 5.29 -22.59 2.04
CA ILE A 218 6.26 -21.99 1.10
C ILE A 218 6.17 -22.69 -0.27
N LEU A 219 6.22 -24.02 -0.30
CA LEU A 219 6.16 -24.78 -1.55
C LEU A 219 4.88 -24.48 -2.32
N ARG A 220 3.74 -24.47 -1.63
CA ARG A 220 2.45 -24.20 -2.25
C ARG A 220 2.34 -22.75 -2.73
N PHE A 221 2.87 -21.79 -1.97
CA PHE A 221 2.98 -20.40 -2.39
C PHE A 221 3.82 -20.23 -3.66
N LEU A 222 5.01 -20.84 -3.71
CA LEU A 222 5.89 -20.77 -4.89
C LEU A 222 5.23 -21.39 -6.13
N LEU A 223 4.60 -22.56 -5.99
CA LEU A 223 3.83 -23.20 -7.07
C LEU A 223 2.69 -22.31 -7.54
N HIS A 224 2.00 -21.65 -6.61
CA HIS A 224 0.90 -20.76 -6.93
C HIS A 224 1.38 -19.51 -7.68
N ILE A 225 2.44 -18.85 -7.22
CA ILE A 225 3.03 -17.70 -7.92
C ILE A 225 3.51 -18.09 -9.32
N LYS A 226 4.14 -19.26 -9.49
CA LYS A 226 4.58 -19.74 -10.81
C LYS A 226 3.39 -19.93 -11.77
N LYS A 227 2.27 -20.46 -11.28
CA LYS A 227 1.03 -20.60 -12.07
C LYS A 227 0.43 -19.25 -12.45
N LEU A 228 0.60 -18.22 -11.62
CA LEU A 228 0.12 -16.86 -11.90
C LEU A 228 0.96 -16.15 -12.94
N GLN A 229 2.26 -16.41 -13.02
CA GLN A 229 3.19 -15.78 -13.98
C GLN A 229 3.24 -16.47 -15.34
N ALA A 230 2.73 -17.70 -15.44
CA ALA A 230 2.67 -18.47 -16.68
C ALA A 230 1.43 -18.19 -17.53
N LYS A 231 0.56 -17.28 -17.08
CA LYS A 231 -0.63 -16.78 -17.80
C LYS A 231 -0.40 -15.34 -18.19
#